data_AF-A0A1L0AZ26-F1
#
_entry.id   AF-A0A1L0AZ26-F1
#
_cell.length_a   1.000
_cell.length_b   1.000
_cell.length_c   1.000
_cell.angle_alpha   90.00
_cell.angle_beta   90.00
_cell.angle_gamma   90.00
#
_symmetry.space_group_name_H-M   'P 1'
#
loop_
_entity.id
_entity.type
_entity.pdbx_description
1 polymer ?
#
loop_
_entity_poly.entity_id
_entity_poly.type
_entity_poly.pdbx_seq_one_letter_code
_entity_poly.pdbx_strand_id
1 'polypeptide(L)'
;MFQHSLKLRTLRRLVHVNPNIGFNPNTASKVASSDGSSFSSEEQSHFANLAPTWWDPSGNQRILHLMNTKRIEFIKDTLTKKFFEERNTKNKEDEIYIPKFNKNLLPDYIKIQVDNMEGAYMNELFKNSVKDWKVLDMGCGGGLLTESLSRLDVFRQVKGYDMTEECIQVATQHASKDILLKKNLENESLKYEIKDLFKEDSVTEKFDMVCCFEMLEHVDEPFRMLSCLMERLNTGGVLVISTINKDLVSLLTTIVAAEHLLNLVPKGTHTFEKYINCSEIENWAFRNKMEVIDAKGVMFNPIRDEWEIHSKKDIGNYFISLKKL
;
A
#
# COMPACT_ATOMS: atom_id res chain seq x y z
N MET A 1 24.72 22.35 -37.13
CA MET A 1 25.33 23.66 -36.77
C MET A 1 24.18 24.53 -36.27
N PHE A 2 24.00 24.94 -35.02
CA PHE A 2 24.79 25.16 -33.79
C PHE A 2 23.85 24.87 -32.59
N GLN A 3 24.17 23.97 -31.64
CA GLN A 3 24.80 24.20 -30.33
C GLN A 3 24.18 25.25 -29.36
N HIS A 4 23.65 24.71 -28.24
CA HIS A 4 23.70 25.13 -26.83
C HIS A 4 23.03 26.41 -26.29
N SER A 5 22.15 26.24 -25.28
CA SER A 5 22.49 26.47 -23.86
C SER A 5 21.25 26.34 -22.96
N LEU A 6 21.26 25.38 -22.02
CA LEU A 6 20.40 25.38 -20.83
C LEU A 6 20.70 26.61 -19.96
N LYS A 7 19.68 27.19 -19.31
CA LYS A 7 19.83 27.93 -18.04
C LYS A 7 18.69 27.56 -17.09
N LEU A 8 19.00 26.61 -16.20
CA LEU A 8 18.26 26.37 -14.96
C LEU A 8 18.37 27.62 -14.06
N ARG A 9 17.24 28.14 -13.59
CA ARG A 9 17.18 29.10 -12.47
C ARG A 9 16.69 28.36 -11.23
N THR A 10 17.64 28.04 -10.37
CA THR A 10 17.45 27.57 -8.99
C THR A 10 16.95 28.73 -8.13
N LEU A 11 15.76 28.60 -7.53
CA LEU A 11 15.33 29.42 -6.41
C LEU A 11 15.54 28.62 -5.12
N ARG A 12 16.65 28.87 -4.41
CA ARG A 12 16.85 28.42 -3.04
C ARG A 12 16.02 29.31 -2.11
N ARG A 13 15.09 28.75 -1.33
CA ARG A 13 14.60 29.37 -0.10
C ARG A 13 15.21 28.62 1.08
N LEU A 14 16.00 29.37 1.86
CA LEU A 14 16.59 28.96 3.13
C LEU A 14 15.49 28.85 4.19
N VAL A 15 15.42 27.72 4.90
CA VAL A 15 14.66 27.59 6.15
C VAL A 15 15.66 27.59 7.30
N HIS A 16 15.50 28.54 8.22
CA HIS A 16 16.28 28.63 9.45
C HIS A 16 15.93 27.44 10.36
N VAL A 17 16.93 26.66 10.75
CA VAL A 17 16.83 25.61 11.78
C VAL A 17 17.42 26.15 13.08
N ASN A 18 16.71 25.93 14.19
CA ASN A 18 17.13 26.37 15.54
C ASN A 18 18.16 25.37 16.12
N PRO A 19 19.38 25.77 16.57
CA PRO A 19 20.48 24.83 16.81
C PRO A 19 20.59 24.20 18.20
N ASN A 20 19.63 24.39 19.12
CA ASN A 20 19.81 24.00 20.53
C ASN A 20 18.81 22.93 21.01
N ILE A 21 18.89 21.73 20.46
CA ILE A 21 18.41 20.51 21.12
C ILE A 21 19.59 19.54 21.16
N GLY A 22 20.32 19.55 22.26
CA GLY A 22 21.43 18.60 22.49
C GLY A 22 20.87 17.24 22.90
N PHE A 23 21.28 16.18 22.19
CA PHE A 23 21.08 14.80 22.63
C PHE A 23 22.42 14.06 22.65
N ASN A 24 22.69 13.35 23.75
CA ASN A 24 23.96 12.71 24.08
C ASN A 24 23.97 11.24 23.59
N PRO A 25 24.85 10.84 22.65
CA PRO A 25 24.80 9.54 21.99
C PRO A 25 25.78 8.55 22.62
N ASN A 26 25.54 8.10 23.86
CA ASN A 26 26.33 7.04 24.48
C ASN A 26 25.51 6.20 25.45
N THR A 27 24.74 5.25 24.90
CA THR A 27 24.53 3.91 25.48
C THR A 27 24.04 2.97 24.38
N ALA A 28 24.95 2.59 23.48
CA ALA A 28 24.78 1.38 22.68
C ALA A 28 25.32 0.21 23.50
N SER A 29 24.44 -0.70 23.93
CA SER A 29 24.74 -2.13 24.17
C SER A 29 23.49 -2.89 24.60
N LYS A 30 23.09 -3.85 23.74
CA LYS A 30 22.45 -5.14 24.03
C LYS A 30 21.31 -5.16 25.05
N VAL A 31 20.13 -5.51 24.57
CA VAL A 31 19.45 -6.81 24.80
C VAL A 31 18.05 -6.68 24.20
N ALA A 32 17.64 -7.69 23.44
CA ALA A 32 16.27 -7.87 22.99
C ALA A 32 15.31 -7.77 24.20
N SER A 33 14.56 -6.68 24.28
CA SER A 33 13.38 -6.60 25.14
C SER A 33 12.20 -7.13 24.34
N SER A 34 11.89 -8.41 24.52
CA SER A 34 10.64 -9.01 24.07
C SER A 34 9.48 -8.48 24.90
N ASP A 35 9.03 -7.25 24.63
CA ASP A 35 7.83 -6.65 25.23
C ASP A 35 6.53 -7.14 24.56
N GLY A 36 6.61 -8.20 23.75
CA GLY A 36 5.48 -8.77 23.02
C GLY A 36 4.86 -7.83 21.98
N SER A 37 5.53 -6.71 21.66
CA SER A 37 5.10 -5.73 20.66
C SER A 37 5.40 -6.21 19.25
N SER A 38 4.61 -5.76 18.27
CA SER A 38 4.83 -6.16 16.87
C SER A 38 5.99 -5.43 16.16
N PHE A 39 6.46 -4.30 16.70
CA PHE A 39 7.57 -3.53 16.15
C PHE A 39 8.65 -3.28 17.20
N SER A 40 9.90 -3.27 16.76
CA SER A 40 11.02 -2.82 17.59
C SER A 40 10.93 -1.32 17.88
N SER A 41 11.45 -0.90 19.03
CA SER A 41 11.50 0.51 19.44
C SER A 41 12.34 1.37 18.48
N GLU A 42 13.35 0.76 17.85
CA GLU A 42 14.21 1.41 16.85
C GLU A 42 13.44 1.72 15.57
N GLU A 43 12.64 0.79 15.06
CA GLU A 43 11.79 1.01 13.88
C GLU A 43 10.75 2.11 14.14
N GLN A 44 10.07 2.07 15.30
CA GLN A 44 9.12 3.12 15.70
C GLN A 44 9.79 4.50 15.74
N SER A 45 10.98 4.58 16.35
CA SER A 45 11.76 5.83 16.42
C SER A 45 12.22 6.30 15.04
N HIS A 46 12.57 5.38 14.14
CA HIS A 46 12.97 5.71 12.77
C HIS A 46 11.81 6.40 12.02
N PHE A 47 10.61 5.81 12.05
CA PHE A 47 9.43 6.39 11.37
C PHE A 47 8.93 7.67 12.04
N ALA A 48 9.01 7.78 13.37
CA ALA A 48 8.69 9.01 14.09
C ALA A 48 9.52 10.21 13.59
N ASN A 49 10.82 9.99 13.36
CA ASN A 49 11.72 11.02 12.83
C ASN A 49 11.41 11.41 11.38
N LEU A 50 10.82 10.50 10.59
CA LEU A 50 10.45 10.74 9.19
C LEU A 50 9.07 11.40 9.05
N ALA A 51 8.19 11.24 10.04
CA ALA A 51 6.81 11.72 10.05
C ALA A 51 6.63 13.18 9.59
N PRO A 52 7.44 14.18 10.03
CA PRO A 52 7.25 15.57 9.62
C PRO A 52 7.37 15.82 8.11
N THR A 53 8.08 14.94 7.40
CA THR A 53 8.34 15.04 5.95
C THR A 53 7.49 14.09 5.11
N TRP A 54 6.53 13.39 5.73
CA TRP A 54 5.79 12.30 5.06
C TRP A 54 5.04 12.76 3.80
N TRP A 55 4.51 13.98 3.83
CA TRP A 55 3.75 14.58 2.74
C TRP A 55 4.59 15.49 1.83
N ASP A 56 5.93 15.51 1.98
CA ASP A 56 6.81 16.13 1.00
C ASP A 56 7.00 15.19 -0.20
N PRO A 57 6.46 15.52 -1.40
CA PRO A 57 6.59 14.67 -2.57
C PRO A 57 8.03 14.59 -3.11
N SER A 58 8.94 15.44 -2.62
CA SER A 58 10.37 15.38 -2.94
C SER A 58 11.22 14.87 -1.76
N GLY A 59 10.58 14.51 -0.64
CA GLY A 59 11.24 14.07 0.59
C GLY A 59 11.50 12.57 0.63
N ASN A 60 11.77 12.06 1.85
CA ASN A 60 12.16 10.67 2.07
C ASN A 60 11.09 9.64 1.66
N GLN A 61 9.81 10.05 1.65
CA GLN A 61 8.69 9.18 1.28
C GLN A 61 8.27 9.33 -0.19
N ARG A 62 9.00 10.09 -1.00
CA ARG A 62 8.72 10.35 -2.43
C ARG A 62 8.39 9.09 -3.23
N ILE A 63 9.15 8.03 -3.01
CA ILE A 63 8.97 6.77 -3.72
C ILE A 63 7.60 6.15 -3.39
N LEU A 64 7.09 6.31 -2.16
CA LEU A 64 5.74 5.90 -1.79
C LEU A 64 4.65 6.76 -2.44
N HIS A 65 4.88 8.08 -2.57
CA HIS A 65 3.97 8.97 -3.32
C HIS A 65 3.80 8.49 -4.76
N LEU A 66 4.90 8.17 -5.43
CA LEU A 66 4.88 7.65 -6.81
C LEU A 66 4.25 6.25 -6.89
N MET A 67 4.44 5.41 -5.87
CA MET A 67 3.89 4.05 -5.84
C MET A 67 2.37 4.05 -5.65
N ASN A 68 1.83 5.06 -4.96
CA ASN A 68 0.45 5.07 -4.48
C ASN A 68 -0.57 4.89 -5.62
N THR A 69 -0.33 5.47 -6.80
CA THR A 69 -1.19 5.23 -7.97
C THR A 69 -1.25 3.76 -8.35
N LYS A 70 -0.12 3.04 -8.31
CA LYS A 70 -0.05 1.61 -8.61
C LYS A 70 -0.69 0.75 -7.54
N ARG A 71 -0.64 1.16 -6.27
CA ARG A 71 -1.37 0.50 -5.18
C ARG A 71 -2.89 0.55 -5.43
N ILE A 72 -3.42 1.73 -5.72
CA ILE A 72 -4.85 1.92 -6.00
C ILE A 72 -5.29 1.19 -7.26
N GLU A 73 -4.48 1.22 -8.34
CA GLU A 73 -4.71 0.47 -9.57
C GLU A 73 -4.83 -1.04 -9.28
N PHE A 74 -3.86 -1.61 -8.55
CA PHE A 74 -3.86 -3.02 -8.21
C PHE A 74 -5.04 -3.43 -7.32
N ILE A 75 -5.39 -2.61 -6.32
CA ILE A 75 -6.56 -2.85 -5.46
C ILE A 75 -7.84 -2.87 -6.31
N LYS A 76 -8.03 -1.87 -7.17
CA LYS A 76 -9.22 -1.76 -8.01
C LYS A 76 -9.34 -2.94 -8.98
N ASP A 77 -8.25 -3.31 -9.64
CA ASP A 77 -8.23 -4.41 -10.60
C ASP A 77 -8.50 -5.75 -9.92
N THR A 78 -7.89 -5.98 -8.76
CA THR A 78 -8.13 -7.17 -7.93
C THR A 78 -9.62 -7.30 -7.57
N LEU A 79 -10.20 -6.25 -7.01
CA LEU A 79 -11.59 -6.27 -6.54
C LEU A 79 -12.57 -6.42 -7.71
N THR A 80 -12.31 -5.71 -8.81
CA THR A 80 -13.10 -5.79 -10.03
C THR A 80 -13.09 -7.20 -10.62
N LYS A 81 -11.91 -7.84 -10.69
CA LYS A 81 -11.76 -9.24 -11.12
C LYS A 81 -12.57 -10.18 -10.21
N LYS A 82 -12.42 -10.05 -8.89
CA LYS A 82 -13.14 -10.86 -7.90
C LYS A 82 -14.67 -10.76 -8.08
N PHE A 83 -15.21 -9.55 -8.18
CA PHE A 83 -16.66 -9.37 -8.32
C PHE A 83 -17.19 -9.86 -9.66
N PHE A 84 -16.40 -9.73 -10.72
CA PHE A 84 -16.76 -10.24 -12.03
C PHE A 84 -16.84 -11.78 -12.02
N GLU A 85 -15.88 -12.46 -11.41
CA GLU A 85 -15.89 -13.92 -11.26
C GLU A 85 -17.05 -14.41 -10.37
N GLU A 86 -17.32 -13.72 -9.26
CA GLU A 86 -18.45 -14.02 -8.37
C GLU A 86 -19.81 -13.81 -9.02
N ARG A 87 -19.92 -12.86 -9.96
CA ARG A 87 -21.14 -12.64 -10.73
C ARG A 87 -21.34 -13.71 -11.80
N ASN A 88 -20.29 -14.02 -12.56
CA ASN A 88 -20.35 -15.04 -13.63
C ASN A 88 -20.62 -16.45 -13.10
N THR A 89 -20.31 -16.71 -11.83
CA THR A 89 -20.66 -17.98 -11.18
C THR A 89 -22.12 -18.03 -10.74
N LYS A 90 -22.73 -16.90 -10.38
CA LYS A 90 -24.14 -16.81 -9.94
C LYS A 90 -25.16 -16.77 -11.09
N ASN A 91 -24.84 -16.13 -12.20
CA ASN A 91 -25.83 -15.78 -13.23
C ASN A 91 -25.89 -16.72 -14.44
N LYS A 92 -25.32 -17.94 -14.36
CA LYS A 92 -25.26 -18.87 -15.50
C LYS A 92 -26.62 -19.31 -16.05
N GLU A 93 -27.71 -19.15 -15.30
CA GLU A 93 -29.02 -19.70 -15.66
C GLU A 93 -29.82 -18.79 -16.63
N ASP A 94 -29.50 -17.50 -16.75
CA ASP A 94 -30.25 -16.51 -17.55
C ASP A 94 -29.41 -15.74 -18.60
N GLU A 95 -28.18 -16.19 -18.89
CA GLU A 95 -27.29 -15.48 -19.82
C GLU A 95 -27.62 -15.75 -21.29
N ILE A 96 -27.88 -14.68 -22.06
CA ILE A 96 -27.89 -14.73 -23.52
C ILE A 96 -26.45 -14.96 -23.99
N TYR A 97 -26.21 -16.06 -24.70
CA TYR A 97 -24.90 -16.33 -25.28
C TYR A 97 -24.55 -15.28 -26.34
N ILE A 98 -23.52 -14.49 -26.06
CA ILE A 98 -22.89 -13.60 -27.02
C ILE A 98 -21.62 -14.30 -27.54
N PRO A 99 -21.53 -14.60 -28.85
CA PRO A 99 -20.31 -15.16 -29.44
C PRO A 99 -19.10 -14.26 -29.18
N LYS A 100 -17.96 -14.87 -28.81
CA LYS A 100 -16.70 -14.13 -28.66
C LYS A 100 -16.35 -13.47 -30.00
N PHE A 101 -16.07 -12.18 -29.98
CA PHE A 101 -15.59 -11.44 -31.14
C PHE A 101 -14.28 -10.73 -30.81
N ASN A 102 -13.44 -10.52 -31.82
CA ASN A 102 -12.21 -9.77 -31.65
C ASN A 102 -12.51 -8.28 -31.77
N LYS A 103 -12.50 -7.57 -30.63
CA LYS A 103 -12.72 -6.11 -30.54
C LYS A 103 -11.78 -5.30 -31.43
N ASN A 104 -10.58 -5.80 -31.72
CA ASN A 104 -9.62 -5.11 -32.58
C ASN A 104 -10.00 -5.12 -34.07
N LEU A 105 -11.04 -5.87 -34.46
CA LEU A 105 -11.58 -5.87 -35.82
C LEU A 105 -12.70 -4.83 -36.01
N LEU A 106 -13.15 -4.19 -34.93
CA LEU A 106 -14.18 -3.17 -35.00
C LEU A 106 -13.61 -1.83 -35.47
N PRO A 107 -14.41 -0.99 -36.18
CA PRO A 107 -14.06 0.41 -36.41
C PRO A 107 -13.75 1.14 -35.09
N ASP A 108 -12.78 2.06 -35.10
CA ASP A 108 -12.29 2.74 -33.89
C ASP A 108 -13.40 3.38 -33.05
N TYR A 109 -14.40 3.99 -33.69
CA TYR A 109 -15.51 4.62 -32.98
C TYR A 109 -16.37 3.60 -32.22
N ILE A 110 -16.55 2.38 -32.74
CA ILE A 110 -17.25 1.30 -32.03
C ILE A 110 -16.37 0.77 -30.90
N LYS A 111 -15.07 0.57 -31.16
CA LYS A 111 -14.13 0.11 -30.14
C LYS A 111 -14.14 1.02 -28.91
N ILE A 112 -14.03 2.34 -29.12
CA ILE A 112 -14.09 3.36 -28.07
C ILE A 112 -15.44 3.30 -27.31
N GLN A 113 -16.56 3.16 -28.02
CA GLN A 113 -17.87 3.03 -27.38
C GLN A 113 -17.95 1.78 -26.50
N VAL A 114 -17.47 0.64 -27.00
CA VAL A 114 -17.44 -0.61 -26.24
C VAL A 114 -16.52 -0.49 -25.02
N ASP A 115 -15.30 0.06 -25.17
CA ASP A 115 -14.39 0.34 -24.05
C ASP A 115 -15.05 1.23 -22.98
N ASN A 116 -15.75 2.28 -23.40
CA ASN A 116 -16.44 3.19 -22.47
C ASN A 116 -17.60 2.51 -21.75
N MET A 117 -18.42 1.72 -22.45
CA MET A 117 -19.53 0.98 -21.85
C MET A 117 -19.05 -0.09 -20.86
N GLU A 118 -18.04 -0.87 -21.25
CA GLU A 118 -17.40 -1.86 -20.38
C GLU A 118 -16.80 -1.17 -19.15
N GLY A 119 -16.06 -0.09 -19.33
CA GLY A 119 -15.48 0.68 -18.23
C GLY A 119 -16.53 1.26 -17.28
N ALA A 120 -17.63 1.81 -17.80
CA ALA A 120 -18.74 2.33 -16.99
C ALA A 120 -19.40 1.20 -16.18
N TYR A 121 -19.70 0.08 -16.81
CA TYR A 121 -20.28 -1.09 -16.16
C TYR A 121 -19.38 -1.64 -15.05
N MET A 122 -18.08 -1.83 -15.30
CA MET A 122 -17.16 -2.34 -14.29
C MET A 122 -17.00 -1.36 -13.12
N ASN A 123 -17.02 -0.05 -13.38
CA ASN A 123 -17.00 0.96 -12.31
C ASN A 123 -18.28 0.92 -11.46
N GLU A 124 -19.45 0.75 -12.06
CA GLU A 124 -20.71 0.61 -11.32
C GLU A 124 -20.76 -0.69 -10.51
N LEU A 125 -20.31 -1.81 -11.10
CA LEU A 125 -20.17 -3.08 -10.41
C LEU A 125 -19.28 -2.92 -9.17
N PHE A 126 -18.08 -2.36 -9.37
CA PHE A 126 -17.15 -2.09 -8.28
C PHE A 126 -17.79 -1.26 -7.16
N LYS A 127 -18.36 -0.10 -7.49
CA LYS A 127 -19.01 0.80 -6.52
C LYS A 127 -20.11 0.10 -5.72
N ASN A 128 -21.01 -0.61 -6.41
CA ASN A 128 -22.14 -1.28 -5.77
C ASN A 128 -21.70 -2.46 -4.91
N SER A 129 -20.61 -3.14 -5.29
CA SER A 129 -20.07 -4.28 -4.56
C SER A 129 -19.31 -3.90 -3.28
N VAL A 130 -18.76 -2.68 -3.20
CA VAL A 130 -17.94 -2.22 -2.05
C VAL A 130 -18.57 -1.15 -1.17
N LYS A 131 -19.76 -0.64 -1.52
CA LYS A 131 -20.42 0.49 -0.80
C LYS A 131 -20.50 0.35 0.71
N ASP A 132 -20.70 -0.88 1.20
CA ASP A 132 -20.87 -1.18 2.62
C ASP A 132 -19.57 -1.65 3.29
N TRP A 133 -18.46 -1.71 2.54
CA TRP A 133 -17.22 -2.30 3.00
C TRP A 133 -16.52 -1.42 4.03
N LYS A 134 -16.00 -2.10 5.05
CA LYS A 134 -15.00 -1.55 5.96
C LYS A 134 -13.60 -1.92 5.50
N VAL A 135 -12.73 -0.92 5.40
CA VAL A 135 -11.36 -1.07 4.91
C VAL A 135 -10.39 -0.70 6.02
N LEU A 136 -9.36 -1.51 6.22
CA LEU A 136 -8.23 -1.23 7.08
C LEU A 136 -6.96 -1.06 6.25
N ASP A 137 -6.20 0.01 6.50
CA ASP A 137 -4.82 0.18 6.07
C ASP A 137 -3.90 -0.02 7.29
N MET A 138 -3.24 -1.18 7.38
CA MET A 138 -2.33 -1.53 8.46
C MET A 138 -0.91 -1.05 8.13
N GLY A 139 -0.29 -0.31 9.04
CA GLY A 139 0.96 0.39 8.77
C GLY A 139 0.73 1.64 7.93
N CYS A 140 -0.35 2.37 8.20
CA CYS A 140 -0.76 3.48 7.35
C CYS A 140 0.23 4.66 7.33
N GLY A 141 1.14 4.74 8.31
CA GLY A 141 2.10 5.82 8.46
C GLY A 141 1.41 7.18 8.45
N GLY A 142 1.91 8.10 7.62
CA GLY A 142 1.31 9.41 7.42
C GLY A 142 0.01 9.44 6.60
N GLY A 143 -0.57 8.28 6.25
CA GLY A 143 -1.92 8.16 5.69
C GLY A 143 -2.04 8.24 4.17
N LEU A 144 -0.95 8.09 3.40
CA LEU A 144 -0.98 8.23 1.93
C LEU A 144 -2.04 7.35 1.24
N LEU A 145 -2.04 6.06 1.57
CA LEU A 145 -2.98 5.09 1.02
C LEU A 145 -4.36 5.25 1.67
N THR A 146 -4.45 5.34 3.00
CA THR A 146 -5.70 5.58 3.74
C THR A 146 -6.50 6.74 3.18
N GLU A 147 -5.85 7.89 2.96
CA GLU A 147 -6.50 9.07 2.40
C GLU A 147 -6.97 8.83 0.97
N SER A 148 -6.18 8.14 0.15
CA SER A 148 -6.54 7.82 -1.23
C SER A 148 -7.75 6.89 -1.30
N LEU A 149 -7.81 5.89 -0.43
CA LEU A 149 -8.94 4.98 -0.28
C LEU A 149 -10.19 5.73 0.19
N SER A 150 -10.05 6.65 1.16
CA SER A 150 -11.16 7.47 1.65
C SER A 150 -11.69 8.43 0.58
N ARG A 151 -10.80 9.02 -0.25
CA ARG A 151 -11.18 9.89 -1.38
C ARG A 151 -11.95 9.19 -2.49
N LEU A 152 -11.89 7.85 -2.57
CA LEU A 152 -12.73 7.12 -3.52
C LEU A 152 -14.22 7.29 -3.22
N ASP A 153 -14.60 7.57 -1.97
CA ASP A 153 -15.98 7.77 -1.51
C ASP A 153 -16.92 6.61 -1.90
N VAL A 154 -16.35 5.40 -1.95
CA VAL A 154 -17.06 4.15 -2.26
C VAL A 154 -17.11 3.20 -1.08
N PHE A 155 -16.31 3.44 -0.03
CA PHE A 155 -16.27 2.56 1.13
C PHE A 155 -17.07 3.18 2.26
N ARG A 156 -17.77 2.35 3.03
CA ARG A 156 -18.50 2.81 4.22
C ARG A 156 -17.57 3.40 5.26
N GLN A 157 -16.42 2.76 5.44
CA GLN A 157 -15.41 3.20 6.42
C GLN A 157 -14.01 2.80 5.97
N VAL A 158 -13.06 3.69 6.17
CA VAL A 158 -11.63 3.47 5.99
C VAL A 158 -10.93 3.79 7.31
N LYS A 159 -10.14 2.85 7.83
CA LYS A 159 -9.32 3.04 9.01
C LYS A 159 -7.85 2.89 8.67
N GLY A 160 -7.01 3.77 9.21
CA GLY A 160 -5.56 3.61 9.21
C GLY A 160 -5.08 3.21 10.60
N TYR A 161 -4.40 2.07 10.72
CA TYR A 161 -3.71 1.68 11.95
C TYR A 161 -2.21 1.84 11.78
N ASP A 162 -1.56 2.43 12.77
CA ASP A 162 -0.11 2.51 12.88
C ASP A 162 0.29 2.45 14.36
N MET A 163 1.55 2.17 14.68
CA MET A 163 2.03 2.23 16.06
C MET A 163 2.75 3.53 16.39
N THR A 164 3.14 4.29 15.36
CA THR A 164 3.90 5.53 15.50
C THR A 164 2.95 6.70 15.69
N GLU A 165 2.92 7.27 16.90
CA GLU A 165 2.02 8.37 17.25
C GLU A 165 2.22 9.59 16.33
N GLU A 166 3.47 9.95 16.02
CA GLU A 166 3.80 11.09 15.15
C GLU A 166 3.26 10.89 13.74
N CYS A 167 3.27 9.66 13.22
CA CYS A 167 2.69 9.34 11.92
C CYS A 167 1.18 9.53 11.92
N ILE A 168 0.49 9.03 12.95
CA ILE A 168 -0.97 9.19 13.12
C ILE A 168 -1.36 10.67 13.26
N GLN A 169 -0.56 11.45 14.00
CA GLN A 169 -0.76 12.89 14.12
C GLN A 169 -0.61 13.60 12.76
N VAL A 170 0.44 13.29 12.00
CA VAL A 170 0.66 13.85 10.65
C VAL A 170 -0.46 13.46 9.69
N ALA A 171 -0.90 12.20 9.70
CA ALA A 171 -1.99 11.70 8.88
C ALA A 171 -3.31 12.44 9.17
N THR A 172 -3.65 12.57 10.46
CA THR A 172 -4.88 13.23 10.90
C THR A 172 -4.86 14.73 10.57
N GLN A 173 -3.72 15.39 10.78
CA GLN A 173 -3.54 16.81 10.46
C GLN A 173 -3.58 17.07 8.96
N HIS A 174 -2.98 16.20 8.15
CA HIS A 174 -3.01 16.34 6.70
C HIS A 174 -4.43 16.14 6.15
N ALA A 175 -5.11 15.06 6.56
CA ALA A 175 -6.50 14.78 6.18
C ALA A 175 -7.45 15.93 6.57
N SER A 176 -7.24 16.58 7.72
CA SER A 176 -8.05 17.74 8.16
C SER A 176 -7.94 18.98 7.26
N LYS A 177 -6.93 19.06 6.40
CA LYS A 177 -6.75 20.17 5.43
C LYS A 177 -7.55 19.97 4.14
N ASP A 178 -7.96 18.74 3.85
CA ASP A 178 -8.79 18.39 2.69
C ASP A 178 -10.27 18.43 3.10
N ILE A 179 -11.10 19.13 2.30
CA ILE A 179 -12.52 19.33 2.61
C ILE A 179 -13.29 18.00 2.69
N LEU A 180 -13.01 17.08 1.77
CA LEU A 180 -13.68 15.78 1.73
C LEU A 180 -13.24 14.92 2.90
N LEU A 181 -11.93 14.84 3.14
CA LEU A 181 -11.41 14.01 4.23
C LEU A 181 -11.74 14.55 5.61
N LYS A 182 -11.77 15.87 5.79
CA LYS A 182 -12.25 16.49 7.02
C LYS A 182 -13.69 16.07 7.34
N LYS A 183 -14.58 16.11 6.34
CA LYS A 183 -15.95 15.61 6.49
C LYS A 183 -15.95 14.12 6.85
N ASN A 184 -15.07 13.33 6.25
CA ASN A 184 -14.95 11.89 6.52
C ASN A 184 -14.42 11.60 7.94
N LEU A 185 -13.53 12.44 8.48
CA LEU A 185 -13.11 12.39 9.87
C LEU A 185 -14.26 12.73 10.82
N GLU A 186 -15.00 13.82 10.53
CA GLU A 186 -16.12 14.30 11.36
C GLU A 186 -17.28 13.30 11.42
N ASN A 187 -17.57 12.59 10.33
CA ASN A 187 -18.62 11.58 10.26
C ASN A 187 -18.13 10.15 10.56
N GLU A 188 -16.87 10.00 10.99
CA GLU A 188 -16.25 8.73 11.38
C GLU A 188 -16.10 7.67 10.25
N SER A 189 -16.27 8.06 8.99
CA SER A 189 -15.97 7.20 7.83
C SER A 189 -14.48 7.13 7.50
N LEU A 190 -13.66 8.06 8.00
CA LEU A 190 -12.21 7.98 8.05
C LEU A 190 -11.76 8.02 9.51
N LYS A 191 -10.91 7.09 9.95
CA LYS A 191 -10.27 7.13 11.27
C LYS A 191 -8.80 6.74 11.20
N TYR A 192 -8.00 7.32 12.09
CA TYR A 192 -6.63 6.89 12.35
C TYR A 192 -6.52 6.48 13.81
N GLU A 193 -5.92 5.32 14.09
CA GLU A 193 -5.80 4.80 15.45
C GLU A 193 -4.39 4.24 15.69
N ILE A 194 -3.85 4.51 16.88
CA ILE A 194 -2.59 3.91 17.31
C ILE A 194 -2.89 2.49 17.79
N LYS A 195 -2.39 1.47 17.09
CA LYS A 195 -2.71 0.07 17.38
C LYS A 195 -1.54 -0.89 17.19
N ASP A 196 -1.30 -1.70 18.22
CA ASP A 196 -0.41 -2.86 18.19
C ASP A 196 -1.26 -4.15 18.22
N LEU A 197 -1.27 -4.89 17.11
CA LEU A 197 -2.13 -6.07 16.99
C LEU A 197 -1.68 -7.23 17.88
N PHE A 198 -0.44 -7.23 18.38
CA PHE A 198 0.07 -8.32 19.24
C PHE A 198 -0.38 -8.19 20.70
N LYS A 199 -0.86 -7.00 21.09
CA LYS A 199 -1.36 -6.69 22.44
C LYS A 199 -2.87 -6.81 22.57
N GLU A 200 -3.59 -7.09 21.48
CA GLU A 200 -5.03 -7.33 21.55
C GLU A 200 -5.30 -8.78 22.00
N ASP A 201 -6.00 -8.96 23.13
CA ASP A 201 -6.41 -10.28 23.63
C ASP A 201 -7.41 -11.00 22.71
N SER A 202 -8.18 -10.24 21.92
CA SER A 202 -9.14 -10.76 20.95
C SER A 202 -9.40 -9.77 19.82
N VAL A 203 -9.79 -10.30 18.66
CA VAL A 203 -10.18 -9.49 17.51
C VAL A 203 -11.50 -8.77 17.79
N THR A 204 -11.42 -7.46 18.03
CA THR A 204 -12.57 -6.61 18.36
C THR A 204 -13.35 -6.11 17.15
N GLU A 205 -12.71 -6.02 15.98
CA GLU A 205 -13.32 -5.50 14.76
C GLU A 205 -12.86 -6.29 13.53
N LYS A 206 -13.80 -6.47 12.59
CA LYS A 206 -13.55 -7.09 11.30
C LYS A 206 -13.76 -6.14 10.13
N PHE A 207 -13.06 -6.44 9.04
CA PHE A 207 -12.99 -5.67 7.81
C PHE A 207 -13.31 -6.54 6.60
N ASP A 208 -13.81 -5.91 5.55
CA ASP A 208 -14.04 -6.53 4.25
C ASP A 208 -12.80 -6.46 3.37
N MET A 209 -11.95 -5.45 3.61
CA MET A 209 -10.62 -5.35 3.03
C MET A 209 -9.58 -4.92 4.06
N VAL A 210 -8.41 -5.54 4.02
CA VAL A 210 -7.22 -5.13 4.78
C VAL A 210 -6.09 -4.90 3.77
N CYS A 211 -5.43 -3.76 3.86
CA CYS A 211 -4.22 -3.41 3.11
C CYS A 211 -3.03 -3.42 4.07
N CYS A 212 -1.88 -3.91 3.61
CA CYS A 212 -0.62 -3.92 4.34
C CYS A 212 0.52 -3.72 3.34
N PHE A 213 0.87 -2.46 3.06
CA PHE A 213 1.86 -2.11 2.04
C PHE A 213 3.16 -1.62 2.69
N GLU A 214 4.30 -2.23 2.33
CA GLU A 214 5.66 -1.84 2.76
C GLU A 214 5.79 -1.71 4.29
N MET A 215 5.20 -2.66 5.01
CA MET A 215 5.21 -2.69 6.48
C MET A 215 5.65 -4.04 7.02
N LEU A 216 5.34 -5.14 6.33
CA LEU A 216 5.54 -6.50 6.86
C LEU A 216 7.01 -6.82 7.12
N GLU A 217 7.92 -6.28 6.30
CA GLU A 217 9.36 -6.37 6.47
C GLU A 217 9.89 -5.60 7.69
N HIS A 218 9.11 -4.69 8.29
CA HIS A 218 9.52 -3.93 9.48
C HIS A 218 9.03 -4.55 10.80
N VAL A 219 8.30 -5.65 10.72
CA VAL A 219 7.72 -6.36 11.88
C VAL A 219 8.65 -7.49 12.33
N ASP A 220 8.77 -7.69 13.64
CA ASP A 220 9.64 -8.74 14.21
C ASP A 220 9.15 -10.17 13.92
N GLU A 221 7.83 -10.39 13.93
CA GLU A 221 7.17 -11.67 13.62
C GLU A 221 6.18 -11.54 12.43
N PRO A 222 6.66 -11.49 11.17
CA PRO A 222 5.81 -11.22 10.00
C PRO A 222 4.71 -12.26 9.79
N PHE A 223 4.99 -13.54 10.05
CA PHE A 223 3.97 -14.60 9.98
C PHE A 223 2.83 -14.41 10.98
N ARG A 224 3.16 -13.98 12.21
CA ARG A 224 2.17 -13.70 13.26
C ARG A 224 1.33 -12.48 12.91
N MET A 225 1.95 -11.40 12.45
CA MET A 225 1.24 -10.22 11.96
C MET A 225 0.29 -10.58 10.81
N LEU A 226 0.76 -11.35 9.84
CA LEU A 226 -0.07 -11.78 8.73
C LEU A 226 -1.30 -12.58 9.20
N SER A 227 -1.11 -13.48 10.17
CA SER A 227 -2.20 -14.25 10.78
C SER A 227 -3.21 -13.33 11.49
N CYS A 228 -2.74 -12.35 12.26
CA CYS A 228 -3.60 -11.35 12.90
C CYS A 228 -4.42 -10.54 11.88
N LEU A 229 -3.83 -10.16 10.73
CA LEU A 229 -4.55 -9.46 9.65
C LEU A 229 -5.62 -10.35 9.00
N MET A 230 -5.30 -11.62 8.77
CA MET A 230 -6.23 -12.60 8.21
C MET A 230 -7.41 -12.87 9.15
N GLU A 231 -7.21 -12.91 10.47
CA GLU A 231 -8.29 -13.12 11.45
C GLU A 231 -9.31 -11.97 11.46
N ARG A 232 -8.83 -10.73 11.22
CA ARG A 232 -9.63 -9.51 11.10
C ARG A 232 -10.44 -9.41 9.81
N LEU A 233 -10.24 -10.30 8.85
CA LEU A 233 -11.11 -10.34 7.68
C LEU A 233 -12.43 -11.06 7.95
N ASN A 234 -13.50 -10.52 7.38
CA ASN A 234 -14.75 -11.25 7.13
C ASN A 234 -14.50 -12.40 6.14
N THR A 235 -15.31 -13.46 6.19
CA THR A 235 -15.30 -14.50 5.16
C THR A 235 -15.61 -13.87 3.80
N GLY A 236 -14.82 -14.20 2.78
CA GLY A 236 -14.86 -13.56 1.46
C GLY A 236 -14.18 -12.19 1.38
N GLY A 237 -13.67 -11.66 2.50
CA GLY A 237 -12.89 -10.43 2.55
C GLY A 237 -11.51 -10.57 1.90
N VAL A 238 -10.87 -9.45 1.59
CA VAL A 238 -9.65 -9.37 0.79
C VAL A 238 -8.49 -8.79 1.59
N LEU A 239 -7.36 -9.47 1.63
CA LEU A 239 -6.08 -8.96 2.14
C LEU A 239 -5.21 -8.57 0.94
N VAL A 240 -4.70 -7.35 0.93
CA VAL A 240 -3.78 -6.84 -0.11
C VAL A 240 -2.47 -6.49 0.54
N ILE A 241 -1.36 -7.04 0.03
CA ILE A 241 -0.04 -6.92 0.63
C ILE A 241 0.94 -6.43 -0.42
N SER A 242 1.90 -5.61 0.01
CA SER A 242 3.17 -5.45 -0.70
C SER A 242 4.35 -5.71 0.20
N THR A 243 5.41 -6.26 -0.39
CA THR A 243 6.73 -6.37 0.22
C THR A 243 7.75 -6.69 -0.88
N ILE A 244 8.99 -6.97 -0.48
CA ILE A 244 10.15 -7.10 -1.36
C ILE A 244 10.61 -8.56 -1.38
N ASN A 245 10.81 -9.13 -2.58
CA ASN A 245 11.39 -10.47 -2.71
C ASN A 245 12.86 -10.48 -2.28
N LYS A 246 13.30 -11.59 -1.69
CA LYS A 246 14.70 -11.82 -1.29
C LYS A 246 15.53 -12.29 -2.48
N ASP A 247 15.66 -11.43 -3.47
CA ASP A 247 16.39 -11.71 -4.71
C ASP A 247 17.47 -10.67 -5.03
N LEU A 248 18.35 -11.01 -5.99
CA LEU A 248 19.48 -10.16 -6.37
C LEU A 248 19.07 -8.84 -7.01
N VAL A 249 17.96 -8.81 -7.75
CA VAL A 249 17.39 -7.58 -8.32
C VAL A 249 16.97 -6.68 -7.17
N SER A 250 16.19 -7.18 -6.21
CA SER A 250 15.79 -6.42 -5.02
C SER A 250 17.01 -5.84 -4.31
N LEU A 251 17.98 -6.67 -3.91
CA LEU A 251 19.21 -6.22 -3.25
C LEU A 251 19.92 -5.08 -4.00
N LEU A 252 20.03 -5.21 -5.33
CA LEU A 252 20.67 -4.21 -6.18
C LEU A 252 19.83 -2.93 -6.33
N THR A 253 18.52 -3.03 -6.44
CA THR A 253 17.66 -1.87 -6.70
C THR A 253 17.28 -1.10 -5.44
N THR A 254 16.97 -1.78 -4.33
CA THR A 254 16.44 -1.15 -3.11
C THR A 254 17.55 -0.72 -2.16
N ILE A 255 18.59 -1.53 -1.98
CA ILE A 255 19.68 -1.20 -1.04
C ILE A 255 20.84 -0.53 -1.78
N VAL A 256 21.38 -1.17 -2.82
CA VAL A 256 22.57 -0.61 -3.50
C VAL A 256 22.21 0.64 -4.30
N ALA A 257 21.18 0.60 -5.15
CA ALA A 257 20.81 1.73 -5.98
C ALA A 257 20.04 2.79 -5.18
N ALA A 258 18.91 2.45 -4.56
CA ALA A 258 18.05 3.45 -3.94
C ALA A 258 18.63 4.04 -2.63
N GLU A 259 19.23 3.25 -1.73
CA GLU A 259 19.81 3.80 -0.49
C GLU A 259 21.23 4.35 -0.66
N HIS A 260 22.11 3.66 -1.40
CA HIS A 260 23.54 3.99 -1.40
C HIS A 260 24.03 4.80 -2.61
N LEU A 261 23.45 4.63 -3.80
CA LEU A 261 23.89 5.34 -5.01
C LEU A 261 23.05 6.58 -5.31
N LEU A 262 21.72 6.46 -5.20
CA LEU A 262 20.77 7.48 -5.63
C LEU A 262 20.19 8.31 -4.48
N ASN A 263 20.39 7.89 -3.22
CA ASN A 263 19.80 8.49 -2.01
C ASN A 263 18.29 8.76 -2.15
N LEU A 264 17.57 7.83 -2.81
CA LEU A 264 16.11 7.88 -2.98
C LEU A 264 15.37 7.48 -1.71
N VAL A 265 16.01 6.69 -0.85
CA VAL A 265 15.47 6.19 0.41
C VAL A 265 16.52 6.43 1.52
N PRO A 266 16.12 6.75 2.76
CA PRO A 266 17.05 6.86 3.88
C PRO A 266 17.89 5.59 4.07
N LYS A 267 19.13 5.76 4.54
CA LYS A 267 20.01 4.62 4.81
C LYS A 267 19.47 3.77 5.96
N GLY A 268 19.49 2.45 5.77
CA GLY A 268 19.08 1.49 6.79
C GLY A 268 17.57 1.26 6.84
N THR A 269 16.82 1.79 5.87
CA THR A 269 15.39 1.48 5.73
C THR A 269 15.17 0.03 5.33
N HIS A 270 16.09 -0.61 4.59
CA HIS A 270 15.97 -2.02 4.25
C HIS A 270 17.18 -2.86 4.67
N THR A 271 16.91 -4.03 5.21
CA THR A 271 17.91 -5.10 5.42
C THR A 271 17.46 -6.33 4.66
N PHE A 272 18.33 -6.90 3.83
CA PHE A 272 18.01 -8.02 2.93
C PHE A 272 17.48 -9.26 3.67
N GLU A 273 17.84 -9.42 4.93
CA GLU A 273 17.35 -10.48 5.81
C GLU A 273 15.85 -10.40 6.09
N LYS A 274 15.27 -9.20 6.04
CA LYS A 274 13.85 -8.92 6.32
C LYS A 274 12.94 -9.09 5.10
N TYR A 275 13.51 -9.34 3.91
CA TYR A 275 12.73 -9.56 2.68
C TYR A 275 11.99 -10.90 2.70
N ILE A 276 10.74 -10.87 2.24
CA ILE A 276 9.81 -12.00 2.28
C ILE A 276 9.43 -12.34 0.85
N ASN A 277 9.76 -13.56 0.39
CA ASN A 277 9.42 -13.95 -0.99
C ASN A 277 7.92 -14.13 -1.17
N CYS A 278 7.42 -13.84 -2.38
CA CYS A 278 6.01 -14.03 -2.72
C CYS A 278 5.53 -15.47 -2.45
N SER A 279 6.37 -16.47 -2.69
CA SER A 279 6.06 -17.89 -2.39
C SER A 279 5.89 -18.17 -0.89
N GLU A 280 6.56 -17.41 -0.02
CA GLU A 280 6.39 -17.55 1.43
C GLU A 280 5.01 -17.04 1.87
N ILE A 281 4.58 -15.89 1.33
CA ILE A 281 3.23 -15.37 1.55
C ILE A 281 2.16 -16.36 1.06
N GLU A 282 2.33 -16.93 -0.14
CA GLU A 282 1.40 -17.93 -0.69
C GLU A 282 1.28 -19.17 0.22
N ASN A 283 2.41 -19.66 0.75
CA ASN A 283 2.42 -20.78 1.68
C ASN A 283 1.72 -20.46 3.00
N TRP A 284 1.94 -19.25 3.54
CA TRP A 284 1.28 -18.79 4.77
C TRP A 284 -0.21 -18.55 4.56
N ALA A 285 -0.59 -18.04 3.39
CA ALA A 285 -1.98 -17.88 2.96
C ALA A 285 -2.71 -19.22 2.92
N PHE A 286 -2.11 -20.23 2.28
CA PHE A 286 -2.68 -21.58 2.20
C PHE A 286 -2.94 -22.18 3.59
N ARG A 287 -1.97 -22.06 4.51
CA ARG A 287 -2.10 -22.55 5.90
C ARG A 287 -3.22 -21.86 6.67
N ASN A 288 -3.55 -20.61 6.32
CA ASN A 288 -4.57 -19.79 6.95
C ASN A 288 -5.91 -19.78 6.19
N LYS A 289 -6.14 -20.75 5.29
CA LYS A 289 -7.38 -20.86 4.49
C LYS A 289 -7.66 -19.59 3.69
N MET A 290 -6.63 -19.08 3.04
CA MET A 290 -6.72 -17.97 2.11
C MET A 290 -6.43 -18.47 0.69
N GLU A 291 -7.09 -17.87 -0.30
CA GLU A 291 -6.91 -18.13 -1.72
C GLU A 291 -6.25 -16.93 -2.40
N VAL A 292 -5.30 -17.15 -3.31
CA VAL A 292 -4.67 -16.06 -4.07
C VAL A 292 -5.61 -15.58 -5.18
N ILE A 293 -5.92 -14.29 -5.23
CA ILE A 293 -6.72 -13.67 -6.29
C ILE A 293 -5.82 -13.23 -7.45
N ASP A 294 -4.76 -12.47 -7.13
CA ASP A 294 -3.74 -12.03 -8.08
C ASP A 294 -2.41 -11.75 -7.37
N ALA A 295 -1.31 -11.86 -8.13
CA ALA A 295 0.02 -11.47 -7.70
C ALA A 295 0.81 -10.89 -8.88
N LYS A 296 1.47 -9.76 -8.66
CA LYS A 296 2.21 -9.03 -9.69
C LYS A 296 3.51 -8.49 -9.12
N GLY A 297 4.56 -8.46 -9.95
CA GLY A 297 5.79 -7.77 -9.60
C GLY A 297 5.66 -6.29 -9.85
N VAL A 298 6.43 -5.48 -9.12
CA VAL A 298 6.39 -4.02 -9.13
C VAL A 298 7.82 -3.50 -9.06
N MET A 299 8.21 -2.62 -9.98
CA MET A 299 9.57 -2.10 -10.05
C MET A 299 9.58 -0.59 -10.28
N PHE A 300 10.54 0.10 -9.67
CA PHE A 300 10.75 1.52 -9.92
C PHE A 300 11.67 1.72 -11.13
N ASN A 301 11.22 2.50 -12.10
CA ASN A 301 11.99 2.87 -13.28
C ASN A 301 12.63 4.26 -13.07
N PRO A 302 13.96 4.35 -12.81
CA PRO A 302 14.61 5.62 -12.50
C PRO A 302 14.75 6.56 -13.70
N ILE A 303 14.62 6.06 -14.94
CA ILE A 303 14.69 6.89 -16.15
C ILE A 303 13.37 7.63 -16.34
N ARG A 304 12.26 6.92 -16.11
CA ARG A 304 10.91 7.47 -16.24
C ARG A 304 10.40 8.12 -14.97
N ASP A 305 11.05 7.84 -13.84
CA ASP A 305 10.66 8.29 -12.52
C ASP A 305 9.25 7.81 -12.12
N GLU A 306 8.96 6.55 -12.48
CA GLU A 306 7.63 5.93 -12.36
C GLU A 306 7.74 4.50 -11.85
N TRP A 307 6.73 4.03 -11.14
CA TRP A 307 6.55 2.62 -10.80
C TRP A 307 5.83 1.87 -11.92
N GLU A 308 6.32 0.69 -12.27
CA GLU A 308 5.75 -0.19 -13.31
C GLU A 308 5.36 -1.55 -12.70
N ILE A 309 4.14 -2.00 -12.99
CA ILE A 309 3.66 -3.34 -12.63
C ILE A 309 4.01 -4.30 -13.77
N HIS A 310 4.49 -5.49 -13.44
CA HIS A 310 4.82 -6.55 -14.41
C HIS A 310 4.31 -7.92 -13.98
N SER A 311 4.31 -8.87 -14.91
CA SER A 311 3.71 -10.20 -14.74
C SER A 311 4.52 -11.18 -13.88
N LYS A 312 5.73 -10.80 -13.45
CA LYS A 312 6.65 -11.69 -12.71
C LYS A 312 6.67 -11.32 -11.22
N LYS A 313 5.80 -11.96 -10.43
CA LYS A 313 5.66 -11.69 -8.99
C LYS A 313 6.91 -12.01 -8.15
N ASP A 314 7.80 -12.87 -8.63
CA ASP A 314 8.97 -13.33 -7.89
C ASP A 314 10.26 -12.53 -8.22
N ILE A 315 10.13 -11.31 -8.74
CA ILE A 315 11.27 -10.42 -9.06
C ILE A 315 10.99 -9.02 -8.51
N GLY A 316 11.88 -8.51 -7.66
CA GLY A 316 11.75 -7.16 -7.11
C GLY A 316 10.67 -7.05 -6.03
N ASN A 317 10.04 -5.89 -5.93
CA ASN A 317 8.85 -5.70 -5.10
C ASN A 317 7.66 -6.42 -5.75
N TYR A 318 6.65 -6.76 -4.96
CA TYR A 318 5.44 -7.37 -5.48
C TYR A 318 4.20 -6.93 -4.71
N PHE A 319 3.07 -6.96 -5.40
CA PHE A 319 1.74 -6.86 -4.81
C PHE A 319 1.05 -8.21 -4.92
N ILE A 320 0.42 -8.65 -3.84
CA ILE A 320 -0.37 -9.88 -3.80
C ILE A 320 -1.70 -9.61 -3.10
N SER A 321 -2.77 -10.20 -3.63
CA SER A 321 -4.11 -10.14 -3.05
C SER A 321 -4.63 -11.53 -2.74
N LEU A 322 -5.21 -11.66 -1.55
CA LEU A 322 -5.66 -12.92 -0.97
C LEU A 322 -7.12 -12.79 -0.54
N LYS A 323 -7.95 -13.80 -0.83
CA LYS A 323 -9.34 -13.90 -0.38
C LYS A 323 -9.43 -14.86 0.80
N LYS A 324 -10.18 -14.47 1.83
CA LYS A 324 -10.50 -15.36 2.94
C LYS A 324 -11.61 -16.35 2.56
N LEU A 325 -11.38 -17.64 2.79
CA LEU A 325 -12.34 -18.72 2.50
C LEU A 325 -13.45 -18.84 3.55
#